data_AF-A0A9P1MXR0-F1
#
_entry.id   AF-A0A9P1MXR0-F1
#
_cell.length_a   1.000
_cell.length_b   1.000
_cell.length_c   1.000
_cell.angle_alpha   90.00
_cell.angle_beta   90.00
_cell.angle_gamma   90.00
#
_symmetry.space_group_name_H-M   'P 1'
#
loop_
_entity.id
_entity.type
_entity.pdbx_description
1 polymer ?
#
loop_
_entity_poly.entity_id
_entity_poly.type
_entity_poly.pdbx_seq_one_letter_code
_entity_poly.pdbx_strand_id
1 'polypeptide(L)'
;MFGRLKQKVKEKTGRAQATQLPDDVSQISEFYKGFPNRLKHLASGFNDLDSMLKAKHRHEMAEALSWVSEANKELDVKGCVEFHKKRAMQEGELMGKISMETEKLKSYQNQECKQHSQAVSNLNKWRLNMDSANGAFESNQSDQNKLKVDNATREYEEACNRIRELYKNIPSEEETHQKIVTTLCQNIAAHYKN
;
A
#
# COMPACT_ATOMS: atom_id res chain seq x y z
N MET A 1 -19.26 -41.68 -20.35
CA MET A 1 -18.78 -40.29 -20.17
C MET A 1 -19.73 -39.58 -19.21
N PHE A 2 -19.41 -39.56 -17.92
CA PHE A 2 -20.20 -38.86 -16.90
C PHE A 2 -19.88 -37.37 -16.93
N GLY A 3 -20.63 -36.62 -17.75
CA GLY A 3 -20.63 -35.17 -17.71
C GLY A 3 -21.13 -34.71 -16.35
N ARG A 4 -20.25 -34.03 -15.60
CA ARG A 4 -20.53 -33.42 -14.30
C ARG A 4 -21.85 -32.63 -14.35
N LEU A 5 -22.92 -33.22 -13.81
CA LEU A 5 -24.01 -32.44 -13.24
C LEU A 5 -23.35 -31.50 -12.26
N LYS A 6 -23.36 -30.19 -12.57
CA LYS A 6 -23.10 -29.15 -11.58
C LYS A 6 -24.16 -29.32 -10.51
N GLN A 7 -23.78 -30.08 -9.49
CA GLN A 7 -24.50 -30.27 -8.25
C GLN A 7 -24.81 -28.86 -7.74
N LYS A 8 -26.06 -28.42 -7.93
CA LYS A 8 -26.66 -27.37 -7.10
C LYS A 8 -26.76 -27.98 -5.70
N VAL A 9 -25.64 -28.02 -4.98
CA VAL A 9 -25.63 -28.26 -3.53
C VAL A 9 -26.21 -27.00 -2.90
N LYS A 10 -27.53 -26.90 -2.95
CA LYS A 10 -28.31 -25.98 -2.13
C LYS A 10 -28.69 -26.76 -0.87
N GLU A 11 -27.69 -27.20 -0.09
CA GLU A 11 -27.92 -27.95 1.14
C GLU A 11 -27.01 -27.46 2.27
N LYS A 12 -27.64 -26.73 3.20
CA LYS A 12 -27.33 -26.70 4.64
C LYS A 12 -25.93 -26.26 5.09
N THR A 13 -25.44 -25.12 4.62
CA THR A 13 -24.65 -24.27 5.52
C THR A 13 -25.55 -23.12 5.96
N GLY A 14 -26.13 -23.25 7.15
CA GLY A 14 -26.68 -22.12 7.88
C GLY A 14 -25.54 -21.18 8.23
N ARG A 15 -25.02 -20.44 7.24
CA ARG A 15 -24.23 -19.25 7.52
C ARG A 15 -25.21 -18.29 8.15
N ALA A 16 -25.16 -18.16 9.47
CA ALA A 16 -25.77 -17.04 10.17
C ALA A 16 -25.44 -15.78 9.37
N GLN A 17 -26.48 -15.05 8.97
CA GLN A 17 -26.32 -13.82 8.23
C GLN A 17 -25.54 -12.88 9.16
N ALA A 18 -24.27 -12.63 8.84
CA ALA A 18 -23.39 -11.93 9.76
C ALA A 18 -23.98 -10.56 10.10
N THR A 19 -23.95 -10.18 11.37
CA THR A 19 -24.51 -8.89 11.81
C THR A 19 -23.92 -7.76 10.95
N GLN A 20 -24.77 -6.83 10.52
CA GLN A 20 -24.31 -5.68 9.75
C GLN A 20 -23.37 -4.83 10.60
N LEU A 21 -22.27 -4.38 10.00
CA LEU A 21 -21.41 -3.41 10.65
C LEU A 21 -22.14 -2.07 10.73
N PRO A 22 -21.89 -1.27 11.79
CA PRO A 22 -22.23 0.14 11.78
C PRO A 22 -21.67 0.83 10.53
N ASP A 23 -22.44 1.74 9.92
CA ASP A 23 -22.09 2.37 8.65
C ASP A 23 -20.72 3.05 8.68
N ASP A 24 -20.42 3.75 9.78
CA ASP A 24 -19.14 4.41 10.02
C ASP A 24 -17.99 3.39 10.02
N VAL A 25 -18.12 2.31 10.80
CA VAL A 25 -17.13 1.23 10.89
C VAL A 25 -16.95 0.52 9.54
N SER A 26 -18.03 0.36 8.78
CA SER A 26 -18.00 -0.25 7.45
C SER A 26 -17.20 0.60 6.47
N GLN A 27 -17.48 1.91 6.40
CA GLN A 27 -16.76 2.84 5.52
C GLN A 27 -15.26 2.90 5.83
N ILE A 28 -14.90 2.98 7.12
CA ILE A 28 -13.50 3.01 7.56
C ILE A 28 -12.80 1.68 7.20
N SER A 29 -13.49 0.56 7.41
CA SER A 29 -12.96 -0.76 7.06
C SER A 29 -12.76 -0.94 5.56
N GLU A 30 -13.65 -0.38 4.73
CA GLU A 30 -13.50 -0.38 3.27
C GLU A 30 -12.32 0.47 2.82
N PHE A 31 -12.15 1.67 3.40
CA PHE A 31 -10.97 2.50 3.16
C PHE A 31 -9.69 1.72 3.42
N TYR A 32 -9.53 1.15 4.62
CA TYR A 32 -8.30 0.43 5.00
C TYR A 32 -8.10 -0.91 4.30
N LYS A 33 -9.14 -1.50 3.69
CA LYS A 33 -8.98 -2.65 2.79
C LYS A 33 -8.36 -2.24 1.45
N GLY A 34 -8.73 -1.08 0.91
CA GLY A 34 -8.22 -0.59 -0.37
C GLY A 34 -6.87 0.12 -0.26
N PHE A 35 -6.59 0.72 0.90
CA PHE A 35 -5.43 1.56 1.15
C PHE A 35 -4.06 0.90 0.88
N PRO A 36 -3.79 -0.34 1.32
CA PRO A 36 -2.51 -0.99 1.07
C PRO A 36 -2.23 -1.20 -0.42
N ASN A 37 -3.28 -1.48 -1.22
CA ASN A 37 -3.16 -1.64 -2.66
C ASN A 37 -2.84 -0.31 -3.35
N ARG A 38 -3.49 0.79 -2.94
CA ARG A 38 -3.17 2.14 -3.45
C ARG A 38 -1.70 2.49 -3.22
N LEU A 39 -1.21 2.24 -2.01
CA LEU A 39 0.19 2.48 -1.65
C LEU A 39 1.17 1.59 -2.41
N LYS A 40 0.84 0.30 -2.57
CA LYS A 40 1.63 -0.63 -3.38
C LYS A 40 1.74 -0.16 -4.84
N HIS A 41 0.65 0.29 -5.44
CA HIS A 41 0.67 0.81 -6.81
C HIS A 41 1.53 2.06 -6.92
N LEU A 42 1.44 2.98 -5.96
CA LEU A 42 2.26 4.19 -5.91
C LEU A 42 3.76 3.85 -5.80
N ALA A 43 4.13 2.99 -4.85
CA ALA A 43 5.51 2.57 -4.65
C ALA A 43 6.07 1.81 -5.86
N SER A 44 5.24 1.00 -6.55
CA SER A 44 5.63 0.33 -7.79
C SER A 44 5.94 1.34 -8.89
N GLY A 45 5.05 2.31 -9.12
CA GLY A 45 5.26 3.35 -10.13
C GLY A 45 6.53 4.17 -9.88
N PHE A 46 6.90 4.40 -8.63
CA PHE A 46 8.15 5.09 -8.29
C PHE A 46 9.40 4.21 -8.48
N ASN A 47 9.33 2.90 -8.19
CA ASN A 47 10.42 1.98 -8.56
C ASN A 47 10.59 1.88 -10.08
N ASP A 48 9.50 1.92 -10.85
CA ASP A 48 9.57 1.91 -12.31
C ASP A 48 10.25 3.19 -12.84
N LEU A 49 9.91 4.34 -12.26
CA LEU A 49 10.58 5.62 -12.52
C LEU A 49 12.08 5.58 -12.20
N ASP A 50 12.46 5.06 -11.03
CA ASP A 50 13.85 4.85 -10.64
C ASP A 50 14.58 3.92 -11.63
N SER A 51 13.93 2.84 -12.05
CA SER A 51 14.48 1.88 -13.01
C SER A 51 14.67 2.49 -14.40
N MET A 52 13.71 3.29 -14.88
CA MET A 52 13.81 4.01 -16.15
C MET A 52 14.94 5.05 -16.15
N LEU A 53 15.19 5.69 -15.01
CA LEU A 53 16.29 6.64 -14.85
C LEU A 53 17.65 5.92 -14.81
N LYS A 54 17.74 4.76 -14.14
CA LYS A 54 18.95 3.91 -14.12
C LYS A 54 19.30 3.34 -15.49
N ALA A 55 18.29 2.98 -16.29
CA ALA A 55 18.48 2.31 -17.58
C ALA A 55 19.01 3.21 -18.71
N LYS A 56 19.19 4.53 -18.50
CA LYS A 56 19.73 5.41 -19.55
C LYS A 56 21.25 5.48 -19.52
N HIS A 57 21.86 4.63 -20.34
CA HIS A 57 23.21 4.65 -20.91
C HIS A 57 23.77 6.06 -21.23
N ARG A 58 24.25 6.79 -20.22
CA ARG A 58 24.90 8.10 -20.41
C ARG A 58 26.26 8.24 -19.75
N HIS A 59 26.51 7.49 -18.69
CA HIS A 59 27.87 7.36 -18.16
C HIS A 59 28.78 6.65 -19.18
N GLU A 60 28.25 5.62 -19.84
CA GLU A 60 28.88 4.92 -20.97
C GLU A 60 29.12 5.85 -22.16
N MET A 61 28.23 6.82 -22.39
CA MET A 61 28.38 7.81 -23.47
C MET A 61 29.53 8.79 -23.18
N ALA A 62 29.66 9.27 -21.93
CA ALA A 62 30.77 10.14 -21.54
C ALA A 62 32.13 9.42 -21.60
N GLU A 63 32.15 8.15 -21.23
CA GLU A 63 33.34 7.28 -21.35
C GLU A 63 33.68 6.99 -22.81
N ALA A 64 32.70 6.61 -23.62
CA ALA A 64 32.88 6.38 -25.06
C ALA A 64 33.37 7.64 -25.78
N LEU A 65 32.83 8.82 -25.46
CA LEU A 65 33.31 10.10 -26.00
C LEU A 65 34.75 10.40 -25.57
N SER A 66 35.12 10.07 -24.32
CA SER A 66 36.51 10.23 -23.86
C SER A 66 37.46 9.32 -24.64
N TRP A 67 37.07 8.07 -24.89
CA TRP A 67 37.86 7.11 -25.68
C TRP A 67 38.01 7.56 -27.14
N VAL A 68 36.95 8.11 -27.74
CA VAL A 68 37.00 8.68 -29.10
C VAL A 68 37.94 9.87 -29.17
N SER A 69 37.97 10.73 -28.15
CA SER A 69 38.92 11.86 -28.05
C SER A 69 40.38 11.40 -27.96
N GLU A 70 40.63 10.35 -27.17
CA GLU A 70 41.97 9.77 -27.04
C GLU A 70 42.45 9.11 -28.33
N ALA A 71 41.54 8.44 -29.05
CA ALA A 71 41.81 7.80 -30.34
C ALA A 71 41.96 8.82 -31.49
N ASN A 72 41.28 9.97 -31.41
CA ASN A 72 41.31 11.00 -32.45
C ASN A 72 41.58 12.40 -31.85
N LYS A 73 42.87 12.77 -31.82
CA LYS A 73 43.37 14.01 -31.19
C LYS A 73 42.91 15.31 -31.86
N GLU A 74 42.35 15.24 -33.07
CA GLU A 74 41.79 16.40 -33.77
C GLU A 74 40.33 16.69 -33.38
N LEU A 75 39.67 15.75 -32.69
CA LEU A 75 38.27 15.88 -32.28
C LEU A 75 38.19 16.44 -30.84
N ASP A 76 37.86 17.73 -30.70
CA ASP A 76 37.57 18.32 -29.39
C ASP A 76 36.13 17.97 -28.95
N VAL A 77 36.04 17.04 -27.99
CA VAL A 77 34.77 16.60 -27.39
C VAL A 77 34.67 16.97 -25.91
N LYS A 78 35.59 17.79 -25.38
CA LYS A 78 35.59 18.15 -23.94
C LYS A 78 34.25 18.72 -23.48
N GLY A 79 33.68 19.64 -24.26
CA GLY A 79 32.37 20.23 -23.96
C GLY A 79 31.24 19.20 -23.92
N CYS A 80 31.26 18.21 -24.82
CA CYS A 80 30.29 17.11 -24.81
C CYS A 80 30.48 16.18 -23.60
N VAL A 81 31.72 15.83 -23.26
CA VAL A 81 32.04 15.00 -22.10
C VAL A 81 31.60 15.68 -20.80
N GLU A 82 31.91 16.97 -20.62
CA GLU A 82 31.50 17.75 -19.45
C GLU A 82 29.98 17.88 -19.35
N PHE A 83 29.29 18.11 -20.46
CA PHE A 83 27.83 18.14 -20.50
C PHE A 83 27.23 16.80 -20.05
N HIS A 84 27.71 15.68 -20.58
CA HIS A 84 27.22 14.35 -20.20
C HIS A 84 27.53 14.01 -18.74
N LYS A 85 28.70 14.39 -18.21
CA LYS A 85 29.05 14.22 -16.79
C LYS A 85 28.14 15.04 -15.87
N LYS A 86 27.94 16.32 -16.17
CA LYS A 86 27.05 17.20 -15.38
C LYS A 86 25.62 16.68 -15.37
N ARG A 87 25.13 16.22 -16.52
CA ARG A 87 23.80 15.62 -16.65
C ARG A 87 23.67 14.33 -15.85
N ALA A 88 24.66 13.44 -15.92
CA ALA A 88 24.68 12.19 -15.14
C ALA A 88 24.62 12.45 -13.63
N MET A 89 25.35 13.47 -13.15
CA MET A 89 25.32 13.88 -11.74
C MET A 89 23.93 14.37 -11.30
N GLN A 90 23.32 15.27 -12.08
CA GLN A 90 21.97 15.80 -11.80
C GLN A 90 20.88 14.70 -11.83
N GLU A 91 21.01 13.74 -12.75
CA GLU A 91 20.13 12.56 -12.82
C GLU A 91 20.33 11.65 -11.61
N GLY A 92 21.59 11.44 -11.16
CA GLY A 92 21.91 10.71 -9.93
C GLY A 92 21.31 11.32 -8.67
N GLU A 93 21.37 12.66 -8.54
CA GLU A 93 20.73 13.38 -7.43
C GLU A 93 19.20 13.22 -7.45
N LEU A 94 18.57 13.28 -8.62
CA LEU A 94 17.13 13.05 -8.77
C LEU A 94 16.76 11.61 -8.36
N MET A 95 17.52 10.61 -8.80
CA MET A 95 17.30 9.22 -8.42
C MET A 95 17.41 9.01 -6.91
N GLY A 96 18.41 9.63 -6.26
CA GLY A 96 18.54 9.60 -4.81
C GLY A 96 17.27 10.12 -4.11
N LYS A 97 16.71 11.25 -4.57
CA LYS A 97 15.47 11.81 -4.01
C LYS A 97 14.27 10.91 -4.25
N ILE A 98 14.11 10.34 -5.45
CA ILE A 98 13.02 9.41 -5.79
C ILE A 98 13.11 8.15 -4.92
N SER A 99 14.30 7.58 -4.77
CA SER A 99 14.53 6.39 -3.95
C SER A 99 14.18 6.66 -2.48
N MET A 100 14.55 7.82 -1.93
CA MET A 100 14.21 8.19 -0.54
C MET A 100 12.70 8.27 -0.30
N GLU A 101 11.96 8.94 -1.19
CA GLU A 101 10.49 9.02 -1.08
C GLU A 101 9.81 7.65 -1.27
N THR A 102 10.37 6.81 -2.14
CA THR A 102 9.89 5.45 -2.37
C THR A 102 10.06 4.57 -1.13
N GLU A 103 11.18 4.67 -0.43
CA GLU A 103 11.42 3.92 0.81
C GLU A 103 10.48 4.36 1.95
N LYS A 104 10.14 5.65 2.04
CA LYS A 104 9.12 6.12 3.01
C LYS A 104 7.78 5.41 2.79
N LEU A 105 7.33 5.28 1.54
CA LEU A 105 6.09 4.60 1.20
C LEU A 105 6.14 3.09 1.48
N LYS A 106 7.26 2.44 1.19
CA LYS A 106 7.46 1.01 1.53
C LYS A 106 7.44 0.79 3.03
N SER A 107 8.10 1.65 3.81
CA SER A 107 8.10 1.58 5.27
C SER A 107 6.69 1.71 5.83
N TYR A 108 5.95 2.71 5.34
CA TYR A 108 4.56 2.96 5.72
C TYR A 108 3.65 1.75 5.39
N GLN A 109 3.82 1.16 4.21
CA GLN A 109 3.10 -0.06 3.80
C GLN A 109 3.41 -1.26 4.73
N ASN A 110 4.67 -1.43 5.14
CA ASN A 110 5.07 -2.58 5.94
C ASN A 110 4.66 -2.48 7.41
N GLN A 111 4.58 -1.26 7.95
CA GLN A 111 4.28 -1.02 9.37
C GLN A 111 2.80 -0.69 9.58
N GLU A 112 2.32 0.43 9.04
CA GLU A 112 1.00 0.98 9.35
C GLU A 112 -0.13 0.19 8.66
N CYS A 113 0.02 -0.11 7.37
CA CYS A 113 -1.00 -0.90 6.66
C CYS A 113 -1.18 -2.31 7.24
N LYS A 114 -0.13 -2.89 7.83
CA LYS A 114 -0.20 -4.19 8.50
C LYS A 114 -1.03 -4.10 9.78
N GLN A 115 -0.85 -3.04 10.57
CA GLN A 115 -1.65 -2.78 11.78
C GLN A 115 -3.12 -2.56 11.41
N HIS A 116 -3.39 -1.74 10.39
CA HIS A 116 -4.75 -1.46 9.91
C HIS A 116 -5.44 -2.72 9.40
N SER A 117 -4.73 -3.53 8.61
CA SER A 117 -5.24 -4.82 8.13
C SER A 117 -5.54 -5.79 9.27
N GLN A 118 -4.71 -5.81 10.32
CA GLN A 118 -4.93 -6.63 11.50
C GLN A 118 -6.15 -6.15 12.29
N ALA A 119 -6.36 -4.84 12.42
CA ALA A 119 -7.54 -4.28 13.09
C ALA A 119 -8.84 -4.68 12.37
N VAL A 120 -8.87 -4.55 11.03
CA VAL A 120 -10.03 -4.96 10.21
C VAL A 120 -10.25 -6.48 10.29
N SER A 121 -9.18 -7.28 10.31
CA SER A 121 -9.28 -8.74 10.49
C SER A 121 -9.88 -9.10 11.86
N ASN A 122 -9.40 -8.44 12.92
CA ASN A 122 -9.89 -8.64 14.29
C ASN A 122 -11.37 -8.24 14.43
N LEU A 123 -11.80 -7.13 13.82
CA LEU A 123 -13.21 -6.73 13.77
C LEU A 123 -14.07 -7.85 13.15
N ASN A 124 -13.69 -8.36 11.99
CA ASN A 124 -14.45 -9.41 11.31
C ASN A 124 -14.50 -10.71 12.14
N LYS A 125 -13.40 -11.06 12.80
CA LYS A 125 -13.33 -12.20 13.71
C LYS A 125 -14.31 -12.05 14.87
N TRP A 126 -14.29 -10.91 15.57
CA TRP A 126 -15.16 -10.71 16.72
C TRP A 126 -16.63 -10.59 16.35
N ARG A 127 -16.93 -10.02 15.19
CA ARG A 127 -18.29 -10.03 14.62
C ARG A 127 -18.82 -11.44 14.45
N LEU A 128 -18.06 -12.33 13.81
CA LEU A 128 -18.46 -13.72 13.61
C LEU A 128 -18.55 -14.50 14.93
N ASN A 129 -17.68 -14.21 15.89
CA ASN A 129 -17.73 -14.80 17.23
C ASN A 129 -19.00 -14.39 17.98
N MET A 130 -19.38 -13.10 17.91
CA MET A 130 -20.60 -12.59 18.50
C MET A 130 -21.83 -13.26 17.87
N ASP A 131 -21.89 -13.33 16.53
CA ASP A 131 -22.99 -14.01 15.82
C ASP A 131 -23.10 -15.49 16.22
N SER A 132 -21.95 -16.16 16.35
CA SER A 132 -21.90 -17.57 16.76
C SER A 132 -22.31 -17.76 18.22
N ALA A 133 -21.92 -16.85 19.12
CA ALA A 133 -22.30 -16.88 20.53
C ALA A 133 -23.80 -16.63 20.70
N ASN A 134 -24.37 -15.68 19.94
CA ASN A 134 -25.81 -15.41 19.91
C ASN A 134 -26.58 -16.64 19.45
N GLY A 135 -26.19 -17.27 18.34
CA GLY A 135 -26.84 -18.50 17.87
C GLY A 135 -26.76 -19.66 18.88
N ALA A 136 -25.66 -19.78 19.61
CA ALA A 136 -25.51 -20.80 20.67
C ALA A 136 -26.39 -20.50 21.89
N PHE A 137 -26.54 -19.23 22.27
CA PHE A 137 -27.42 -18.81 23.37
C PHE A 137 -28.90 -18.96 23.01
N GLU A 138 -29.30 -18.56 21.79
CA GLU A 138 -30.66 -18.78 21.25
C GLU A 138 -31.04 -20.26 21.24
N SER A 139 -30.08 -21.14 20.90
CA SER A 139 -30.30 -22.59 20.86
C SER A 139 -30.32 -23.23 22.25
N ASN A 140 -29.59 -22.66 23.23
CA ASN A 140 -29.52 -23.14 24.59
C ASN A 140 -29.21 -21.99 25.57
N GLN A 141 -30.25 -21.52 26.25
CA GLN A 141 -30.20 -20.39 27.18
C GLN A 141 -29.62 -20.80 28.54
N SER A 142 -28.30 -21.03 28.56
CA SER A 142 -27.53 -21.29 29.79
C SER A 142 -26.72 -20.06 30.21
N ASP A 143 -26.41 -19.96 31.49
CA ASP A 143 -25.54 -18.88 32.03
C ASP A 143 -24.16 -18.87 31.37
N GLN A 144 -23.62 -20.05 31.05
CA GLN A 144 -22.35 -20.17 30.34
C GLN A 144 -22.43 -19.58 28.93
N ASN A 145 -23.53 -19.78 28.21
CA ASN A 145 -23.71 -19.21 26.87
C ASN A 145 -23.98 -17.71 26.94
N LYS A 146 -24.69 -17.24 27.97
CA LYS A 146 -24.88 -15.80 28.23
C LYS A 146 -23.54 -15.09 28.43
N LEU A 147 -22.67 -15.63 29.27
CA LEU A 147 -21.31 -15.09 29.48
C LEU A 147 -20.47 -15.06 28.20
N LYS A 148 -20.64 -16.03 27.29
CA LYS A 148 -19.96 -16.04 25.99
C LYS A 148 -20.47 -14.90 25.09
N VAL A 149 -21.78 -14.66 25.07
CA VAL A 149 -22.39 -13.54 24.33
C VAL A 149 -21.87 -12.21 24.87
N ASP A 150 -21.91 -12.01 26.19
CA ASP A 150 -21.47 -10.76 26.82
C ASP A 150 -19.99 -10.47 26.50
N ASN A 151 -19.14 -11.49 26.61
CA ASN A 151 -17.72 -11.36 26.27
C ASN A 151 -17.48 -11.06 24.78
N ALA A 152 -18.16 -11.79 23.88
CA ALA A 152 -18.00 -11.58 22.45
C ALA A 152 -18.52 -10.21 22.00
N THR A 153 -19.60 -9.73 22.62
CA THR A 153 -20.17 -8.40 22.37
C THR A 153 -19.20 -7.32 22.82
N ARG A 154 -18.65 -7.41 24.04
CA ARG A 154 -17.64 -6.46 24.54
C ARG A 154 -16.42 -6.37 23.60
N GLU A 155 -15.86 -7.51 23.20
CA GLU A 155 -14.69 -7.53 22.31
C GLU A 155 -15.00 -7.00 20.90
N TYR A 156 -16.22 -7.20 20.41
CA TYR A 156 -16.68 -6.63 19.14
C TYR A 156 -16.82 -5.09 19.23
N GLU A 157 -17.39 -4.57 20.33
CA GLU A 157 -17.49 -3.13 20.56
C GLU A 157 -16.12 -2.48 20.70
N GLU A 158 -15.18 -3.11 21.42
CA GLU A 158 -13.79 -2.67 21.49
C GLU A 158 -13.12 -2.66 20.12
N ALA A 159 -13.36 -3.68 19.29
CA ALA A 159 -12.84 -3.71 17.92
C ALA A 159 -13.45 -2.60 17.04
N CYS A 160 -14.74 -2.30 17.19
CA CYS A 160 -15.38 -1.17 16.52
C CYS A 160 -14.74 0.16 16.94
N ASN A 161 -14.49 0.34 18.24
CA ASN A 161 -13.86 1.56 18.76
C ASN A 161 -12.43 1.74 18.24
N ARG A 162 -11.64 0.66 18.16
CA ARG A 162 -10.30 0.71 17.54
C ARG A 162 -10.37 1.16 16.08
N ILE A 163 -11.35 0.69 15.31
CA ILE A 163 -11.55 1.12 13.92
C ILE A 163 -11.92 2.61 13.85
N ARG A 164 -12.78 3.10 14.76
CA ARG A 164 -13.10 4.53 14.86
C ARG A 164 -11.90 5.39 15.27
N GLU A 165 -10.98 4.85 16.07
CA GLU A 165 -9.74 5.54 16.38
C GLU A 165 -8.85 5.68 15.14
N LEU A 166 -8.78 4.65 14.29
CA LEU A 166 -8.05 4.74 13.02
C LEU A 166 -8.61 5.84 12.11
N TYR A 167 -9.93 6.06 12.10
CA TYR A 167 -10.53 7.15 11.32
C TYR A 167 -9.94 8.52 11.64
N LYS A 168 -9.53 8.77 12.89
CA LYS A 168 -8.90 10.03 13.29
C LYS A 168 -7.55 10.25 12.60
N ASN A 169 -6.89 9.17 12.18
CA ASN A 169 -5.59 9.22 11.53
C ASN A 169 -5.71 9.44 10.02
N ILE A 170 -6.81 9.02 9.39
CA ILE A 170 -7.00 9.08 7.92
C ILE A 170 -6.61 10.45 7.32
N PRO A 171 -7.07 11.61 7.84
CA PRO A 171 -6.69 12.90 7.24
C PRO A 171 -5.18 13.16 7.25
N SER A 172 -4.49 12.79 8.33
CA SER A 172 -3.04 12.94 8.47
C SER A 172 -2.28 11.97 7.55
N GLU A 173 -2.79 10.75 7.40
CA GLU A 173 -2.23 9.74 6.50
C GLU A 173 -2.37 10.20 5.03
N GLU A 174 -3.52 10.72 4.64
CA GLU A 174 -3.76 11.27 3.30
C GLU A 174 -2.91 12.50 3.01
N GLU A 175 -2.78 13.43 3.97
CA GLU A 175 -1.91 14.60 3.83
C GLU A 175 -0.44 14.19 3.65
N THR A 176 0.02 13.19 4.41
CA THR A 176 1.39 12.66 4.30
C THR A 176 1.63 12.08 2.91
N HIS A 177 0.70 11.25 2.40
CA HIS A 177 0.82 10.69 1.06
C HIS A 177 0.78 11.77 -0.03
N GLN A 178 -0.09 12.77 0.12
CA GLN A 178 -0.14 13.90 -0.80
C GLN A 178 1.17 14.69 -0.81
N LYS A 179 1.78 14.92 0.35
CA LYS A 179 3.10 15.59 0.46
C LYS A 179 4.19 14.79 -0.24
N ILE A 180 4.24 13.48 -0.06
CA ILE A 180 5.23 12.61 -0.71
C ILE A 180 5.09 12.69 -2.23
N VAL A 181 3.87 12.51 -2.75
CA VAL A 181 3.59 12.58 -4.19
C VAL A 181 3.93 13.97 -4.75
N THR A 182 3.52 15.03 -4.06
CA THR A 182 3.78 16.41 -4.49
C THR A 182 5.28 16.71 -4.55
N THR A 183 6.02 16.32 -3.52
CA THR A 183 7.48 16.50 -3.44
C THR A 183 8.16 15.77 -4.60
N LEU A 184 7.71 14.56 -4.91
CA LEU A 184 8.27 13.76 -6.01
C LEU A 184 7.98 14.41 -7.38
N CYS A 185 6.74 14.85 -7.62
CA CYS A 185 6.39 15.59 -8.83
C CYS A 185 7.20 16.88 -8.98
N GLN A 186 7.42 17.62 -7.89
CA GLN A 186 8.23 18.85 -7.89
C GLN A 186 9.70 18.55 -8.22
N ASN A 187 10.28 17.48 -7.65
CA ASN A 187 11.64 17.07 -7.94
C ASN A 187 11.84 16.69 -9.42
N ILE A 188 10.89 15.94 -9.99
CA ILE A 188 10.91 15.59 -11.42
C ILE A 188 10.76 16.84 -12.28
N ALA A 189 9.79 17.71 -11.98
CA ALA A 189 9.56 18.93 -12.75
C ALA A 189 10.76 19.88 -12.71
N ALA A 190 11.42 20.03 -11.55
CA ALA A 190 12.61 20.85 -11.40
C ALA A 190 13.79 20.31 -12.23
N HIS A 191 13.92 18.99 -12.36
CA HIS A 191 14.97 18.38 -13.17
C HIS A 191 14.82 18.68 -14.67
N TYR A 192 13.59 18.69 -15.20
CA TYR A 192 13.34 18.93 -16.64
C TYR A 192 13.18 20.42 -17.01
N LYS A 193 13.20 21.35 -16.05
CA LYS A 193 13.20 22.80 -16.30
C LYS A 193 14.61 23.38 -16.50
N ASN A 194 15.65 22.63 -16.16
CA ASN A 194 17.06 22.98 -16.35
C ASN A 194 17.62 22.33 -17.61
#